data_AF-A0AAV3YNL1-F1
#
_entry.id   AF-A0AAV3YNL1-F1
#
_cell.length_a   1.000
_cell.length_b   1.000
_cell.length_c   1.000
_cell.angle_alpha   90.00
_cell.angle_beta   90.00
_cell.angle_gamma   90.00
#
_symmetry.space_group_name_H-M   'P 1'
#
loop_
_entity.id
_entity.type
_entity.pdbx_description
1 polymer ?
#
loop_
_entity_poly.entity_id
_entity_poly.type
_entity_poly.pdbx_seq_one_letter_code
_entity_poly.pdbx_strand_id
1 'polypeptide(L)'
;MGLHRYHKHQSEDSLYFLNKLSSKYISFGQVKMKVSIAAQILSSSVVRYLDHLRDDLHVPAFHGSKKTYEFIRIIDELFDRLNVKKLLPKDTKQRS
;
A
#
# COMPACT_ATOMS: atom_id res chain seq x y z
N MET A 1 25.51 -7.74 -1.60
CA MET A 1 24.90 -7.48 -0.27
C MET A 1 24.05 -6.19 -0.23
N GLY A 2 23.21 -5.93 -1.24
CA GLY A 2 22.34 -4.72 -1.29
C GLY A 2 20.86 -5.00 -1.00
N LEU A 3 20.35 -6.13 -1.51
CA LEU A 3 18.92 -6.48 -1.46
C LEU A 3 18.37 -6.70 -0.03
N HIS A 4 19.16 -7.30 0.86
CA HIS A 4 18.74 -7.56 2.25
C HIS A 4 18.53 -6.28 3.08
N ARG A 5 19.34 -5.23 2.84
CA ARG A 5 19.17 -3.95 3.55
C ARG A 5 17.95 -3.19 3.03
N TYR A 6 17.72 -3.18 1.72
CA TYR A 6 16.52 -2.59 1.12
C TYR A 6 15.25 -3.29 1.63
N HIS A 7 15.23 -4.62 1.66
CA HIS A 7 14.09 -5.38 2.18
C HIS A 7 13.81 -5.06 3.64
N LYS A 8 14.83 -5.04 4.50
CA LYS A 8 14.64 -4.74 5.92
C LYS A 8 14.06 -3.34 6.16
N HIS A 9 14.57 -2.33 5.47
CA HIS A 9 14.05 -0.96 5.60
C HIS A 9 12.64 -0.84 5.02
N GLN A 10 12.36 -1.46 3.87
CA GLN A 10 10.99 -1.52 3.32
C GLN A 10 10.02 -2.22 4.28
N SER A 11 10.45 -3.30 4.95
CA SER A 11 9.64 -4.00 5.93
C SER A 11 9.34 -3.10 7.14
N GLU A 12 10.33 -2.40 7.69
CA GLU A 12 10.15 -1.48 8.81
C GLU A 12 9.26 -0.28 8.45
N ASP A 13 9.45 0.33 7.28
CA ASP A 13 8.61 1.42 6.77
C ASP A 13 7.17 0.94 6.50
N SER A 14 7.01 -0.27 5.94
CA SER A 14 5.70 -0.86 5.68
C SER A 14 4.96 -1.17 6.98
N LEU A 15 5.66 -1.67 8.01
CA LEU A 15 5.12 -1.92 9.35
C LEU A 15 4.65 -0.63 10.02
N TYR A 16 5.49 0.41 9.98
CA TYR A 16 5.12 1.73 10.50
C TYR A 16 3.90 2.31 9.77
N PHE A 17 3.90 2.22 8.44
CA PHE A 17 2.79 2.67 7.60
C PHE A 17 1.50 1.90 7.89
N LEU A 18 1.59 0.58 8.05
CA LEU A 18 0.46 -0.28 8.41
C LEU A 18 -0.09 0.02 9.81
N ASN A 19 0.77 0.28 10.80
CA ASN A 19 0.32 0.70 12.12
C ASN A 19 -0.44 2.04 12.04
N LYS A 20 0.06 2.98 11.24
CA LYS A 20 -0.61 4.26 10.97
C LYS A 20 -1.94 4.08 10.23
N LEU A 21 -2.04 3.10 9.33
CA LEU A 21 -3.28 2.75 8.65
C LEU A 21 -4.28 2.06 9.58
N SER A 22 -3.82 1.11 10.39
CA SER A 22 -4.61 0.34 11.35
C SER A 22 -5.35 1.27 12.31
N SER A 23 -4.65 2.26 12.87
CA SER A 23 -5.27 3.28 13.73
C SER A 23 -6.39 4.08 13.03
N LYS A 24 -6.22 4.40 11.73
CA LYS A 24 -7.27 5.09 10.94
C LYS A 24 -8.42 4.17 10.54
N TYR A 25 -8.14 2.87 10.35
CA TYR A 25 -9.13 1.86 10.00
C TYR A 25 -10.04 1.49 11.17
N ILE A 26 -9.52 1.44 12.40
CA ILE A 26 -10.34 1.22 13.61
C ILE A 26 -11.49 2.27 13.68
N SER A 27 -11.25 3.47 13.16
CA SER A 27 -12.25 4.53 13.01
C SER A 27 -12.92 4.59 11.62
N PHE A 28 -13.09 3.44 10.94
CA PHE A 28 -13.62 3.36 9.56
C PHE A 28 -14.91 4.17 9.35
N GLY A 29 -15.83 4.16 10.31
CA GLY A 29 -17.09 4.91 10.26
C GLY A 29 -16.90 6.42 10.05
N GLN A 30 -15.79 7.00 10.52
CA GLN A 30 -15.46 8.42 10.39
C GLN A 30 -14.75 8.76 9.08
N VAL A 31 -14.17 7.76 8.41
CA VAL A 31 -13.31 7.95 7.23
C VAL A 31 -13.84 7.28 5.96
N LYS A 32 -15.06 6.72 5.98
CA LYS A 32 -15.69 6.01 4.87
C LYS A 32 -15.69 6.75 3.52
N MET A 33 -15.74 8.10 3.54
CA MET A 33 -15.72 8.92 2.32
C MET A 33 -14.31 9.30 1.84
N LYS A 34 -13.26 8.96 2.61
CA LYS A 34 -11.88 9.32 2.27
C LYS A 34 -11.25 8.26 1.38
N VAL A 35 -11.42 8.45 0.07
CA VAL A 35 -10.85 7.57 -0.99
C VAL A 35 -9.34 7.38 -0.83
N SER A 36 -8.62 8.39 -0.32
CA SER A 36 -7.18 8.28 -0.04
C SER A 36 -6.84 7.21 1.00
N ILE A 37 -7.69 6.96 1.98
CA ILE A 37 -7.48 5.89 2.98
C ILE A 37 -7.79 4.53 2.36
N ALA A 38 -8.85 4.43 1.55
CA ALA A 38 -9.17 3.20 0.82
C ALA A 38 -8.04 2.79 -0.13
N ALA A 39 -7.50 3.74 -0.91
CA ALA A 39 -6.37 3.50 -1.81
C ALA A 39 -5.10 3.07 -1.05
N GLN A 40 -4.84 3.64 0.14
CA GLN A 40 -3.69 3.23 0.95
C GLN A 40 -3.82 1.79 1.48
N ILE A 41 -5.03 1.37 1.87
CA ILE A 41 -5.31 0.01 2.32
C ILE A 41 -5.19 -0.99 1.15
N LEU A 42 -5.69 -0.60 -0.01
CA LEU A 42 -5.71 -1.43 -1.21
C LEU A 42 -4.43 -1.28 -2.04
N SER A 43 -3.29 -1.04 -1.39
CA SER A 43 -2.01 -0.85 -2.07
C SER A 43 -1.15 -2.11 -2.07
N SER A 44 -0.29 -2.22 -3.08
CA SER A 44 0.72 -3.28 -3.22
C SER A 44 1.63 -3.47 -1.99
N SER A 45 1.90 -2.41 -1.21
CA SER A 45 2.67 -2.51 0.04
C SER A 45 1.95 -3.29 1.13
N VAL A 46 0.63 -3.11 1.27
CA VAL A 46 -0.19 -3.87 2.23
C VAL A 46 -0.24 -5.33 1.82
N VAL A 47 -0.39 -5.58 0.51
CA VAL A 47 -0.42 -6.92 -0.07
C VAL A 47 0.88 -7.68 0.18
N ARG A 48 2.04 -7.04 0.01
CA ARG A 48 3.35 -7.64 0.34
C ARG A 48 3.45 -8.04 1.80
N TYR A 49 2.85 -7.25 2.70
CA TYR A 49 2.83 -7.59 4.12
C TYR A 49 1.88 -8.74 4.44
N LEU A 50 0.71 -8.81 3.79
CA LEU A 50 -0.20 -9.95 3.92
C LEU A 50 0.44 -11.25 3.43
N ASP A 51 1.23 -11.20 2.35
CA ASP A 51 2.02 -12.33 1.90
C ASP A 51 3.09 -12.72 2.91
N HIS A 52 3.82 -11.76 3.48
CA HIS A 52 4.79 -12.03 4.55
C HIS A 52 4.13 -12.73 5.75
N LEU A 53 2.94 -12.28 6.17
CA LEU A 53 2.20 -12.90 7.26
C LEU A 53 1.74 -14.33 6.95
N ARG A 54 1.41 -14.61 5.68
CA ARG A 54 0.95 -15.93 5.21
C ARG A 54 2.11 -16.90 4.98
N ASP A 55 3.14 -16.46 4.26
CA ASP A 55 4.17 -17.32 3.70
C ASP A 55 5.42 -17.39 4.57
N ASP A 56 5.77 -16.32 5.29
CA ASP A 56 6.97 -16.29 6.14
C ASP A 56 6.62 -16.54 7.62
N LEU A 57 5.53 -15.95 8.11
CA LEU A 57 5.07 -16.10 9.50
C LEU A 57 4.00 -17.17 9.71
N HIS A 58 3.46 -17.73 8.61
CA HIS A 58 2.46 -18.79 8.62
C HIS A 58 1.29 -18.55 9.59
N VAL A 59 0.83 -17.30 9.70
CA VAL A 59 -0.25 -16.94 10.62
C VAL A 59 -1.56 -17.59 10.14
N PRO A 60 -2.21 -18.47 10.94
CA PRO A 60 -3.38 -19.24 10.49
C PRO A 60 -4.53 -18.38 9.97
N ALA A 61 -4.71 -17.18 10.53
CA ALA A 61 -5.75 -16.22 10.13
C ALA A 61 -5.61 -15.73 8.68
N PHE A 62 -4.43 -15.87 8.08
CA PHE A 62 -4.14 -15.42 6.71
C PHE A 62 -4.00 -16.60 5.73
N HIS A 63 -4.26 -17.83 6.18
CA HIS A 63 -4.27 -18.99 5.31
C HIS A 63 -5.38 -18.86 4.26
N GLY A 64 -5.04 -19.06 2.98
CA GLY A 64 -6.00 -18.87 1.88
C GLY A 64 -6.25 -17.42 1.45
N SER A 65 -5.53 -16.44 2.00
CA SER A 65 -5.65 -15.01 1.62
C SER A 65 -5.15 -14.67 0.21
N LYS A 66 -4.69 -15.66 -0.57
CA LYS A 66 -4.17 -15.49 -1.93
C LYS A 66 -5.18 -14.83 -2.88
N LYS A 67 -6.47 -15.13 -2.76
CA LYS A 67 -7.50 -14.46 -3.57
C LYS A 67 -7.67 -12.99 -3.19
N THR A 68 -7.53 -12.67 -1.90
CA THR A 68 -7.55 -11.28 -1.41
C THR A 68 -6.35 -10.50 -1.93
N TYR A 69 -5.17 -11.12 -1.97
CA TYR A 69 -3.98 -10.56 -2.65
C TYR A 69 -4.31 -10.16 -4.10
N GLU A 70 -4.89 -11.09 -4.87
CA GLU A 70 -5.16 -10.87 -6.30
C GLU A 70 -6.16 -9.74 -6.49
N PHE A 71 -7.22 -9.70 -5.68
CA PHE A 71 -8.20 -8.63 -5.70
C PHE A 71 -7.58 -7.26 -5.45
N ILE A 72 -6.78 -7.14 -4.37
CA ILE A 72 -6.16 -5.86 -4.02
C ILE A 72 -5.21 -5.40 -5.13
N ARG A 73 -4.41 -6.31 -5.70
CA ARG A 73 -3.50 -5.98 -6.80
C ARG A 73 -4.22 -5.45 -8.04
N ILE A 74 -5.36 -6.06 -8.41
CA ILE A 74 -6.18 -5.60 -9.53
C ILE A 74 -6.68 -4.18 -9.28
N ILE A 75 -7.11 -3.89 -8.05
CA ILE A 75 -7.60 -2.55 -7.69
C ILE A 75 -6.46 -1.53 -7.68
N ASP A 76 -5.30 -1.85 -7.10
CA ASP A 76 -4.12 -0.96 -7.08
C ASP A 76 -3.71 -0.57 -8.50
N GLU A 77 -3.57 -1.56 -9.39
CA GLU A 77 -3.24 -1.33 -10.80
C GLU A 77 -4.31 -0.51 -11.53
N LEU A 78 -5.59 -0.76 -11.25
CA LEU A 78 -6.69 0.02 -11.82
C LEU A 78 -6.64 1.47 -11.36
N PHE A 79 -6.41 1.71 -10.06
CA PHE A 79 -6.28 3.05 -9.51
C PHE A 79 -5.10 3.80 -10.12
N ASP A 80 -3.93 3.17 -10.23
CA ASP A 80 -2.75 3.79 -10.84
C ASP A 80 -2.99 4.14 -12.31
N ARG A 81 -3.64 3.25 -13.08
CA ARG A 81 -3.98 3.51 -14.48
C ARG A 81 -5.01 4.63 -14.66
N LEU A 82 -5.99 4.72 -13.76
CA LEU A 82 -7.00 5.78 -13.79
C LEU A 82 -6.46 7.12 -13.27
N ASN A 83 -5.46 7.08 -12.40
CA ASN A 83 -4.85 8.25 -11.77
C ASN A 83 -3.56 8.71 -12.48
N VAL A 84 -3.34 8.29 -13.74
CA VAL A 84 -2.22 8.77 -14.57
C VAL A 84 -2.42 10.27 -14.80
N LYS A 85 -1.75 11.10 -14.00
CA LYS A 85 -1.60 12.52 -14.30
C LYS A 85 -0.62 12.62 -15.45
N LYS A 86 -1.06 13.18 -16.59
CA LYS A 86 -0.11 13.72 -17.57
C LYS A 86 0.76 14.72 -16.81
N LEU A 87 2.06 14.43 -16.69
CA LEU A 87 3.03 15.38 -16.16
C LEU A 87 2.95 16.63 -17.05
N LEU A 88 2.21 17.64 -16.61
CA LEU A 88 2.29 18.95 -17.23
C LEU A 88 3.73 19.44 -17.00
N PRO A 89 4.39 19.98 -18.04
CA PRO A 89 5.71 20.57 -17.88
C PRO A 89 5.66 21.53 -16.69
N LYS A 90 6.55 21.35 -15.72
CA LYS A 90 6.67 22.33 -14.64
C LYS A 90 7.05 23.65 -15.30
N ASP A 91 6.21 24.66 -15.20
CA ASP A 91 6.59 26.03 -15.56
C ASP A 91 7.86 26.39 -14.80
N THR A 92 9.00 26.31 -15.49
CA THR A 92 10.24 26.91 -15.04
C THR A 92 10.00 28.40 -15.02
N LYS A 93 9.59 28.94 -13.85
CA LYS A 93 9.73 30.37 -13.57
C LYS A 93 11.20 30.72 -13.76
N GLN A 94 11.54 31.30 -14.92
CA GLN A 94 12.77 32.04 -15.10
C GLN A 94 12.77 33.13 -14.02
N ARG A 95 13.64 32.99 -13.03
CA ARG A 95 13.99 34.09 -12.15
C ARG A 95 14.82 35.05 -13.01
N SER A 96 14.22 36.18 -13.37
CA SER A 96 14.91 37.40 -13.78
C SER A 96 15.84 37.90 -12.69
#